data_AF-A0A183EWC5-F1
#
_entry.id   AF-A0A183EWC5-F1
#
_cell.length_a   1.000
_cell.length_b   1.000
_cell.length_c   1.000
_cell.angle_alpha   90.00
_cell.angle_beta   90.00
_cell.angle_gamma   90.00
#
_symmetry.space_group_name_H-M   'P 1'
#
loop_
_entity.id
_entity.type
_entity.pdbx_description
1 polymer ?
#
loop_
_entity_poly.entity_id
_entity_poly.type
_entity_poly.pdbx_seq_one_letter_code
_entity_poly.pdbx_strand_id
1 'polypeptide(L)'
;MLSIGQIRPEKDHRLQICFLAELKKRLVKENLDYKVRLVICGGCRDQQDVQRAKDLQLYAQEMGLTDDDLEWALNVSADKLA
;
A
#
# COMPACT_ATOMS: atom_id res chain seq x y z
N MET A 1 2.04 -8.90 -3.74
CA MET A 1 3.26 -8.36 -3.10
C MET A 1 2.93 -8.04 -1.66
N LEU A 2 3.79 -8.43 -0.72
CA LEU A 2 3.62 -8.12 0.70
C LEU A 2 4.74 -7.17 1.12
N SER A 3 4.37 -6.01 1.68
CA SER A 3 5.29 -5.04 2.24
C SER A 3 5.10 -4.98 3.75
N ILE A 4 6.13 -5.39 4.49
CA ILE A 4 6.12 -5.40 5.95
C ILE A 4 7.05 -4.29 6.44
N GLY A 5 6.48 -3.31 7.11
CA GLY A 5 7.23 -2.20 7.69
C GLY A 5 6.31 -1.28 8.48
N GLN A 6 6.79 -0.79 9.62
CA GLN A 6 6.06 0.23 10.37
C GLN A 6 5.83 1.49 9.51
N ILE A 7 4.72 2.22 9.76
CA ILE A 7 4.35 3.42 9.00
C ILE A 7 5.26 4.59 9.39
N ARG A 8 6.40 4.72 8.74
CA ARG A 8 7.44 5.71 9.09
C ARG A 8 7.92 6.50 7.87
N PRO A 9 8.44 7.73 8.05
CA PRO A 9 8.97 8.53 6.94
C PRO A 9 10.06 7.79 6.15
N GLU A 10 10.98 7.12 6.83
CA GLU A 10 12.13 6.44 6.21
C GLU A 10 11.77 5.20 5.39
N LYS A 11 10.54 4.68 5.52
CA LYS A 11 10.08 3.48 4.82
C LYS A 11 9.48 3.75 3.43
N ASP A 12 9.39 5.03 3.05
CA ASP A 12 8.93 5.54 1.75
C ASP A 12 7.81 4.69 1.11
N HIS A 13 6.72 4.53 1.84
CA HIS A 13 5.54 3.79 1.36
C HIS A 13 4.92 4.44 0.12
N ARG A 14 5.17 5.75 -0.07
CA ARG A 14 4.70 6.50 -1.22
C ARG A 14 5.29 5.93 -2.52
N LEU A 15 6.59 5.63 -2.53
CA LEU A 15 7.24 5.00 -3.69
C LEU A 15 6.62 3.64 -4.04
N GLN A 16 6.25 2.84 -3.04
CA GLN A 16 5.61 1.54 -3.27
C GLN A 16 4.22 1.68 -3.91
N ILE A 17 3.45 2.68 -3.47
CA ILE A 17 2.14 3.04 -4.04
C ILE A 17 2.33 3.52 -5.49
N CYS A 18 3.30 4.41 -5.75
CA CYS A 18 3.64 4.85 -7.10
C CYS A 18 3.97 3.67 -8.03
N PHE A 19 4.81 2.76 -7.54
CA PHE A 19 5.23 1.59 -8.30
C PHE A 19 4.03 0.71 -8.69
N LEU A 20 3.12 0.44 -7.75
CA LEU A 20 1.91 -0.34 -8.04
C LEU A 20 1.04 0.34 -9.09
N ALA A 21 0.82 1.65 -8.96
CA ALA A 21 0.01 2.41 -9.91
C ALA A 21 0.61 2.39 -11.33
N GLU A 22 1.93 2.56 -11.43
CA GLU A 22 2.64 2.48 -12.72
C GLU A 22 2.62 1.07 -13.31
N LEU A 23 2.82 0.04 -12.48
CA LEU A 23 2.72 -1.34 -12.91
C LEU A 23 1.34 -1.66 -13.47
N LYS A 24 0.26 -1.25 -12.79
CA LYS A 24 -1.12 -1.45 -13.28
C LYS A 24 -1.34 -0.77 -14.63
N LYS A 25 -0.88 0.47 -14.79
CA LYS A 25 -0.97 1.19 -16.07
C LYS A 25 -0.28 0.42 -17.20
N ARG A 26 0.89 -0.17 -16.94
CA ARG A 26 1.62 -0.99 -17.92
C ARG A 26 0.90 -2.30 -18.24
N LEU A 27 0.40 -3.01 -17.24
CA LEU A 27 -0.36 -4.24 -17.44
C LEU A 27 -1.59 -4.04 -18.34
N VAL A 28 -2.34 -2.96 -18.09
CA VAL A 28 -3.48 -2.57 -18.95
C VAL A 28 -3.01 -2.21 -20.36
N LYS A 29 -1.93 -1.43 -20.49
CA LYS A 29 -1.38 -1.01 -21.79
C LYS A 29 -0.92 -2.20 -22.64
N GLU A 30 -0.35 -3.22 -22.01
CA GLU A 30 0.15 -4.43 -22.67
C GLU A 30 -0.91 -5.53 -22.80
N ASN A 31 -2.15 -5.27 -22.37
CA ASN A 31 -3.27 -6.22 -22.38
C ASN A 31 -2.94 -7.54 -21.66
N LEU A 32 -2.22 -7.42 -20.54
CA LEU A 32 -1.82 -8.55 -19.70
C LEU A 32 -2.79 -8.70 -18.52
N ASP A 33 -3.43 -9.86 -18.40
CA ASP A 33 -4.40 -10.16 -17.33
C ASP A 33 -3.69 -10.69 -16.08
N TYR A 34 -2.95 -9.81 -15.39
CA TYR A 34 -2.37 -10.10 -14.08
C TYR A 34 -3.06 -9.29 -12.99
N LYS A 35 -3.50 -9.99 -11.94
CA LYS A 35 -3.95 -9.36 -10.70
C LYS A 35 -2.77 -9.14 -9.77
N VAL A 36 -2.50 -7.88 -9.45
CA VAL A 36 -1.45 -7.50 -8.51
C VAL A 36 -2.08 -6.79 -7.32
N ARG A 37 -1.83 -7.32 -6.13
CA ARG A 37 -2.25 -6.73 -4.86
C ARG A 37 -1.03 -6.40 -4.02
N LEU A 38 -1.00 -5.22 -3.42
CA LEU A 38 -0.02 -4.80 -2.43
C LEU A 38 -0.69 -4.81 -1.06
N VAL A 39 -0.08 -5.48 -0.09
CA VAL A 39 -0.49 -5.40 1.32
C VAL A 39 0.55 -4.57 2.05
N ILE A 40 0.15 -3.42 2.60
CA ILE A 40 0.99 -2.61 3.49
C ILE A 40 0.65 -3.03 4.92
N CYS A 41 1.57 -3.76 5.53
CA CYS A 41 1.46 -4.21 6.91
C CYS A 41 2.43 -3.44 7.80
N GLY A 42 1.91 -2.74 8.81
CA GLY A 42 2.72 -1.88 9.65
C GLY A 42 2.02 -1.36 10.89
N GLY A 43 2.82 -1.09 11.93
CA GLY A 43 2.32 -0.49 13.16
C GLY A 43 2.36 1.04 13.15
N CYS A 44 1.31 1.67 13.67
CA CYS A 44 1.29 3.09 14.03
C CYS A 44 1.48 3.21 15.56
N ARG A 45 2.53 3.91 16.00
CA ARG A 45 2.83 4.06 17.44
C ARG A 45 2.16 5.29 18.05
N ASP A 46 2.03 6.33 17.24
CA ASP A 46 1.56 7.64 17.64
C ASP A 46 0.57 8.22 16.62
N GLN A 47 0.00 9.38 16.95
CA GLN A 47 -0.94 10.07 16.08
C GLN A 47 -0.31 10.53 14.76
N GLN A 48 1.00 10.75 14.69
CA GLN A 48 1.68 11.15 13.45
C GLN A 48 1.75 9.97 12.48
N ASP A 49 2.03 8.77 12.98
CA ASP A 49 1.98 7.55 12.19
C ASP A 49 0.57 7.27 11.65
N VAL A 50 -0.46 7.49 12.49
CA VAL A 50 -1.87 7.36 12.07
C VAL A 50 -2.21 8.37 10.98
N GLN A 51 -1.80 9.64 11.13
CA GLN A 51 -2.05 10.65 10.11
C GLN A 51 -1.32 10.31 8.81
N ARG A 52 -0.06 9.85 8.90
CA ARG A 52 0.72 9.40 7.73
C ARG A 52 0.02 8.25 7.00
N ALA A 53 -0.55 7.28 7.73
CA ALA A 53 -1.31 6.21 7.11
C ALA A 53 -2.53 6.75 6.33
N LYS A 54 -3.27 7.72 6.90
CA LYS A 54 -4.39 8.36 6.22
C LYS A 54 -3.97 9.14 4.98
N ASP A 55 -2.87 9.88 5.07
CA ASP A 55 -2.33 10.64 3.93
C ASP A 55 -1.91 9.70 2.80
N LEU A 56 -1.30 8.55 3.13
CA LEU A 56 -0.94 7.53 2.15
C LEU A 56 -2.16 6.82 1.54
N GLN A 57 -3.22 6.61 2.33
CA GLN A 57 -4.49 6.08 1.84
C GLN A 57 -5.14 7.01 0.82
N LEU A 58 -5.20 8.31 1.14
CA LEU A 58 -5.69 9.33 0.21
C LEU A 58 -4.83 9.38 -1.05
N TYR A 59 -3.51 9.35 -0.90
CA TYR A 59 -2.58 9.31 -2.02
C TYR A 59 -2.79 8.10 -2.94
N ALA A 60 -3.06 6.91 -2.38
CA ALA A 60 -3.37 5.72 -3.18
C ALA A 60 -4.65 5.90 -4.01
N GLN A 61 -5.69 6.51 -3.43
CA GLN A 61 -6.93 6.84 -4.14
C GLN A 61 -6.68 7.85 -5.27
N GLU A 62 -5.89 8.90 -5.02
CA GLU A 62 -5.48 9.87 -6.05
C GLU A 62 -4.72 9.22 -7.22
N MET A 63 -3.96 8.15 -6.93
CA MET A 63 -3.25 7.36 -7.94
C MET A 63 -4.15 6.36 -8.69
N GLY A 64 -5.44 6.28 -8.34
CA GLY A 64 -6.44 5.42 -8.99
C GLY A 64 -6.38 3.96 -8.52
N LEU A 65 -5.80 3.69 -7.36
CA LEU A 65 -5.77 2.36 -6.76
C LEU A 65 -7.05 2.11 -5.94
N THR A 66 -7.58 0.90 -6.03
CA THR A 66 -8.75 0.47 -5.26
C THR A 66 -8.37 -0.44 -4.09
N ASP A 67 -9.34 -0.78 -3.25
CA ASP A 67 -9.14 -1.72 -2.14
C ASP A 67 -8.74 -3.14 -2.60
N ASP A 68 -9.04 -3.50 -3.86
CA ASP A 68 -8.56 -4.74 -4.47
C ASP A 68 -7.06 -4.70 -4.81
N ASP A 69 -6.53 -3.50 -5.05
CA ASP A 69 -5.12 -3.28 -5.39
C ASP A 69 -4.26 -3.13 -4.14
N LEU A 70 -4.80 -2.50 -3.10
CA LEU A 70 -4.06 -2.09 -1.92
C LEU A 70 -4.81 -2.44 -0.63
N GLU A 71 -4.20 -3.30 0.19
CA GLU A 71 -4.71 -3.66 1.51
C GLU A 71 -3.89 -2.98 2.61
N TRP A 72 -4.59 -2.46 3.62
CA TRP A 72 -3.99 -1.82 4.80
C TRP A 72 -4.12 -2.73 6.02
N ALA A 73 -3.07 -3.50 6.29
CA ALA A 73 -2.97 -4.37 7.44
C ALA A 73 -2.29 -3.62 8.61
N LEU A 74 -2.95 -2.60 9.14
CA LEU A 74 -2.39 -1.74 10.18
C LEU A 74 -2.61 -2.32 11.58
N ASN A 75 -1.55 -2.39 12.39
CA ASN A 75 -1.57 -2.88 13.77
C ASN A 75 -2.18 -4.30 13.94
N VAL A 76 -2.19 -5.12 12.90
CA VAL A 76 -2.66 -6.52 13.01
C VAL A 76 -1.59 -7.39 13.67
N SER A 77 -2.03 -8.40 14.42
CA SER A 77 -1.14 -9.42 14.96
C SER A 77 -0.49 -10.20 13.82
N ALA A 78 0.76 -10.63 14.01
CA ALA A 78 1.51 -11.36 12.99
C ALA A 78 0.78 -12.63 12.52
N ASP A 79 0.03 -13.28 13.42
CA ASP A 79 -0.76 -14.48 13.11
C ASP A 79 -1.89 -14.25 12.09
N LYS A 80 -2.28 -13.00 11.82
CA LYS A 80 -3.31 -12.63 10.83
C LYS A 80 -2.75 -12.32 9.45
N LEU A 81 -1.43 -12.37 9.27
CA LEU A 81 -0.76 -12.11 8.00
C LEU A 81 -0.42 -13.40 7.23
N ALA A 82 -0.85 -14.55 7.74
CA ALA A 82 -0.60 -15.89 7.21
C ALA A 82 -1.68 -16.35 6.22
#